data_AF-A0A011P3L0-F1
#
_entry.id   AF-A0A011P3L0-F1
#
_cell.length_a   1.000
_cell.length_b   1.000
_cell.length_c   1.000
_cell.angle_alpha   90.00
_cell.angle_beta   90.00
_cell.angle_gamma   90.00
#
_symmetry.space_group_name_H-M   'P 1'
#
loop_
_entity.id
_entity.type
_entity.pdbx_description
1 polymer ?
#
loop_
_entity_poly.entity_id
_entity_poly.type
_entity_poly.pdbx_seq_one_letter_code
_entity_poly.pdbx_strand_id
1 'polypeptide(L)'
;MQFDPLAMHASIDLLLSHAPQVVYLTHYSQVRDVAAKAVRLHELIDAHVSIARDAQTAGSQRQARIHAGLQELLLAEAERFGCVLPVAQLLEIFATDLELNAQGLDVWLDSLSD
;
A
#
# COMPACT_ATOMS: atom_id res chain seq x y z
N MET A 1 0.63 -7.46 -13.02
CA MET A 1 0.60 -5.98 -13.04
C MET A 1 1.87 -5.53 -12.33
N GLN A 2 2.62 -4.57 -12.86
CA GLN A 2 3.86 -4.09 -12.24
C GLN A 2 3.54 -2.94 -11.29
N PHE A 3 4.21 -2.85 -10.14
CA PHE A 3 4.09 -1.71 -9.23
C PHE A 3 4.74 -0.47 -9.84
N ASP A 4 3.96 0.61 -10.01
CA ASP A 4 4.41 1.91 -10.51
C ASP A 4 3.75 3.02 -9.68
N PRO A 5 4.44 3.60 -8.70
CA PRO A 5 3.84 4.59 -7.82
C PRO A 5 3.41 5.85 -8.60
N LEU A 6 4.19 6.31 -9.59
CA LEU A 6 3.85 7.52 -10.34
C LEU A 6 2.57 7.34 -11.16
N ALA A 7 2.42 6.19 -11.83
CA ALA A 7 1.20 5.87 -12.56
C ALA A 7 -0.01 5.71 -11.62
N MET A 8 0.20 5.17 -10.40
CA MET A 8 -0.86 5.06 -9.40
C MET A 8 -1.32 6.42 -8.89
N HIS A 9 -0.39 7.34 -8.55
CA HIS A 9 -0.74 8.72 -8.18
C HIS A 9 -1.51 9.41 -9.31
N ALA A 10 -1.00 9.37 -10.54
CA ALA A 10 -1.66 9.99 -11.69
C ALA A 10 -3.06 9.42 -11.95
N SER A 11 -3.26 8.12 -11.72
CA SER A 11 -4.57 7.48 -11.87
C SER A 11 -5.57 7.97 -10.82
N ILE A 12 -5.13 8.16 -9.57
CA ILE A 12 -5.97 8.70 -8.50
C ILE A 12 -6.33 10.16 -8.79
N ASP A 13 -5.37 10.98 -9.22
CA ASP A 13 -5.59 12.37 -9.59
C ASP A 13 -6.58 12.51 -10.75
N LEU A 14 -6.47 11.64 -11.76
CA LEU A 14 -7.42 11.59 -12.87
C LEU A 14 -8.84 11.30 -12.37
N LEU A 15 -9.02 10.32 -11.48
CA LEU A 15 -10.33 10.02 -10.88
C LEU A 15 -10.88 11.22 -10.08
N LEU A 16 -10.01 11.90 -9.32
CA LEU A 16 -10.40 13.08 -8.52
C LEU A 16 -10.73 14.31 -9.36
N SER A 17 -10.15 14.45 -10.57
CA SER A 17 -10.44 15.57 -11.48
C SER A 17 -11.92 15.68 -11.87
N HIS A 18 -12.65 14.57 -11.76
CA HIS A 18 -14.10 14.52 -12.00
C HIS A 18 -14.95 14.93 -10.78
N ALA A 19 -14.32 15.33 -9.67
CA ALA A 19 -14.97 15.69 -8.40
C ALA A 19 -16.06 14.69 -7.93
N PRO A 20 -15.80 13.38 -7.92
CA PRO A 20 -16.80 12.38 -7.55
C PRO A 20 -17.15 12.48 -6.07
N GLN A 21 -18.45 12.52 -5.75
CA GLN A 21 -18.92 12.33 -4.37
C GLN A 21 -18.92 10.85 -3.96
N VAL A 22 -18.96 9.95 -4.94
CA VAL A 22 -19.10 8.51 -4.77
C VAL A 22 -18.31 7.77 -5.85
N VAL A 23 -17.69 6.65 -5.49
CA VAL A 23 -17.10 5.66 -6.43
C VAL A 23 -17.69 4.28 -6.14
N TYR A 24 -17.99 3.49 -7.18
CA TYR A 24 -18.42 2.11 -7.03
C TYR A 24 -17.28 1.16 -7.39
N LEU A 25 -16.83 0.37 -6.42
CA LEU A 25 -15.78 -0.61 -6.60
C LEU A 25 -16.37 -1.93 -7.13
N THR A 26 -15.63 -2.63 -7.99
CA THR A 26 -16.06 -3.88 -8.64
C THR A 26 -16.49 -4.97 -7.66
N HIS A 27 -15.90 -5.02 -6.47
CA HIS A 27 -16.16 -6.06 -5.46
C HIS A 27 -16.63 -5.51 -4.09
N TYR A 28 -16.59 -4.19 -3.88
CA TYR A 28 -16.79 -3.58 -2.55
C TYR A 28 -17.86 -2.47 -2.52
N SER A 29 -18.73 -2.43 -3.52
CA SER A 29 -19.89 -1.53 -3.57
C SER A 29 -19.50 -0.04 -3.51
N GLN A 30 -20.39 0.78 -2.95
CA GLN A 30 -20.30 2.23 -2.89
C GLN A 30 -19.28 2.72 -1.85
N VAL A 31 -18.39 3.61 -2.28
CA VAL A 31 -17.45 4.35 -1.44
C VAL A 31 -17.77 5.84 -1.48
N ARG A 32 -17.84 6.47 -0.30
CA ARG A 32 -18.04 7.92 -0.08
C ARG A 32 -16.75 8.56 0.44
N ASP A 33 -16.78 9.86 0.71
CA ASP A 33 -15.63 10.63 1.21
C ASP A 33 -14.39 10.47 0.32
N VAL A 34 -14.62 10.48 -0.99
CA VAL A 34 -13.64 10.08 -2.01
C VAL A 34 -12.37 10.93 -1.92
N ALA A 35 -12.51 12.24 -1.74
CA ALA A 35 -11.37 13.15 -1.59
C ALA A 35 -10.47 12.77 -0.39
N ALA A 36 -11.07 12.51 0.78
CA ALA A 36 -10.32 12.12 1.97
C ALA A 36 -9.65 10.74 1.79
N LYS A 37 -10.34 9.80 1.13
CA LYS A 37 -9.77 8.46 0.85
C LYS A 37 -8.65 8.50 -0.16
N ALA A 38 -8.72 9.37 -1.16
CA ALA A 38 -7.66 9.56 -2.14
C ALA A 38 -6.39 10.12 -1.49
N VAL A 39 -6.50 11.12 -0.60
CA VAL A 39 -5.37 11.61 0.19
C VAL A 39 -4.71 10.45 0.96
N ARG A 40 -5.51 9.65 1.68
CA ARG A 40 -4.96 8.49 2.41
C ARG A 40 -4.30 7.48 1.48
N LEU A 41 -4.87 7.24 0.30
CA LEU A 41 -4.32 6.28 -0.66
C LEU A 41 -2.96 6.75 -1.20
N HIS A 42 -2.80 8.05 -1.50
CA HIS A 42 -1.49 8.61 -1.86
C HIS A 42 -0.46 8.43 -0.75
N GLU A 43 -0.82 8.80 0.48
CA GLU A 43 0.08 8.65 1.65
C GLU A 43 0.50 7.19 1.88
N LEU A 44 -0.39 6.23 1.62
CA LEU A 44 -0.08 4.80 1.72
C LEU A 44 0.86 4.35 0.61
N ILE A 45 0.70 4.84 -0.63
CA ILE A 45 1.65 4.57 -1.72
C ILE A 45 3.03 5.10 -1.35
N ASP A 46 3.11 6.34 -0.87
CA ASP A 46 4.37 6.96 -0.44
C ASP A 46 5.03 6.18 0.72
N ALA A 47 4.24 5.70 1.68
CA ALA A 47 4.75 4.87 2.77
C ALA A 47 5.36 3.55 2.27
N HIS A 48 4.70 2.86 1.32
CA HIS A 48 5.24 1.64 0.72
C HIS A 48 6.56 1.91 -0.02
N VAL A 49 6.62 3.03 -0.76
CA VAL A 49 7.84 3.48 -1.44
C VAL A 49 8.96 3.78 -0.44
N SER A 50 8.66 4.47 0.66
CA SER A 50 9.64 4.76 1.71
C SER A 50 10.20 3.48 2.32
N ILE A 51 9.33 2.54 2.72
CA ILE A 51 9.72 1.24 3.30
C ILE A 51 10.65 0.49 2.34
N ALA A 52 10.33 0.47 1.05
CA ALA A 52 11.16 -0.17 0.04
C ALA A 52 12.54 0.51 -0.08
N ARG A 53 12.57 1.85 -0.19
CA ARG A 53 13.82 2.62 -0.32
C ARG A 53 14.71 2.48 0.91
N ASP A 54 14.14 2.46 2.11
CA ASP A 54 14.89 2.29 3.36
C ASP A 54 15.57 0.91 3.44
N ALA A 55 14.98 -0.11 2.79
CA ALA A 55 15.53 -1.44 2.69
C ALA A 55 16.50 -1.63 1.50
N GLN A 56 16.64 -0.65 0.59
CA GLN A 56 17.31 -0.83 -0.72
C GLN A 56 18.73 -1.39 -0.61
N THR A 57 19.49 -1.00 0.41
CA THR A 57 20.89 -1.41 0.61
C THR A 57 21.05 -2.69 1.46
N ALA A 58 19.96 -3.35 1.83
CA ALA A 58 19.97 -4.50 2.74
C ALA A 58 20.35 -5.84 2.08
N GLY A 59 20.71 -5.84 0.79
CA GLY A 59 21.16 -7.03 0.06
C GLY A 59 20.13 -8.17 0.15
N SER A 60 20.57 -9.38 0.52
CA SER A 60 19.68 -10.56 0.63
C SER A 60 18.59 -10.44 1.70
N GLN A 61 18.66 -9.44 2.59
CA GLN A 61 17.64 -9.17 3.61
C GLN A 61 16.62 -8.12 3.18
N ARG A 62 16.74 -7.57 1.96
CA ARG A 62 15.88 -6.48 1.45
C ARG A 62 14.40 -6.84 1.53
N GLN A 63 13.97 -7.92 0.88
CA GLN A 63 12.57 -8.36 0.90
C GLN A 63 12.05 -8.61 2.33
N ALA A 64 12.86 -9.22 3.21
CA ALA A 64 12.47 -9.47 4.60
C ALA A 64 12.25 -8.17 5.40
N ARG A 65 13.09 -7.15 5.16
CA ARG A 65 12.91 -5.82 5.77
C ARG A 65 11.70 -5.09 5.22
N ILE A 66 11.45 -5.18 3.91
CA ILE A 66 10.24 -4.62 3.30
C ILE A 66 9.01 -5.24 3.94
N HIS A 67 8.95 -6.58 4.02
CA HIS A 67 7.85 -7.29 4.65
C HIS A 67 7.62 -6.84 6.11
N ALA A 68 8.69 -6.71 6.90
CA ALA A 68 8.58 -6.23 8.28
C ALA A 68 8.02 -4.80 8.36
N GLY A 69 8.49 -3.88 7.50
CA GLY A 69 7.97 -2.51 7.44
C GLY A 69 6.50 -2.44 7.00
N LEU A 70 6.09 -3.26 6.02
CA LEU A 70 4.69 -3.37 5.62
C LEU A 70 3.80 -3.92 6.74
N GLN A 71 4.32 -4.87 7.52
CA GLN A 71 3.61 -5.39 8.67
C GLN A 71 3.39 -4.29 9.73
N GLU A 72 4.43 -3.51 10.05
CA GLU A 72 4.33 -2.38 10.98
C GLU A 72 3.33 -1.32 10.50
N LEU A 73 3.37 -0.99 9.20
CA LEU A 73 2.42 -0.08 8.57
C LEU A 73 0.97 -0.59 8.67
N LEU A 74 0.74 -1.88 8.40
CA LEU A 74 -0.58 -2.51 8.52
C LEU A 74 -1.13 -2.41 9.95
N LEU A 75 -0.30 -2.69 10.95
CA LEU A 75 -0.72 -2.63 12.35
C LEU A 75 -1.07 -1.20 12.77
N ALA A 76 -0.26 -0.22 12.38
CA ALA A 76 -0.53 1.19 12.63
C ALA A 76 -1.84 1.65 11.96
N GLU A 77 -2.09 1.21 10.72
CA GLU A 77 -3.33 1.55 10.01
C GLU A 77 -4.57 0.88 10.59
N ALA A 78 -4.43 -0.37 11.04
CA ALA A 78 -5.52 -1.07 11.69
C ALA A 78 -5.90 -0.39 13.01
N GLU A 79 -4.91 0.03 13.80
CA GLU A 79 -5.14 0.81 15.02
C GLU A 79 -5.82 2.15 14.70
N ARG A 80 -5.29 2.90 13.72
CA ARG A 80 -5.86 4.18 13.27
C ARG A 80 -7.30 4.04 12.78
N PHE A 81 -7.64 2.92 12.13
CA PHE A 81 -8.98 2.61 11.66
C PHE A 81 -9.94 2.18 12.80
N GLY A 82 -9.41 1.86 13.98
CA GLY A 82 -10.19 1.34 15.11
C GLY A 82 -10.53 -0.15 14.97
N CYS A 83 -9.71 -0.91 14.24
CA CYS A 83 -9.87 -2.36 14.14
C CYS A 83 -9.68 -3.02 15.51
N VAL A 84 -10.64 -3.86 15.90
CA VAL A 84 -10.65 -4.56 17.20
C VAL A 84 -10.22 -6.02 17.10
N LEU A 85 -9.83 -6.48 15.90
CA LEU A 85 -9.34 -7.85 15.72
C LEU A 85 -8.01 -8.04 16.46
N PRO A 86 -7.75 -9.23 17.05
CA PRO A 86 -6.44 -9.54 17.59
C PRO A 86 -5.36 -9.44 16.52
N VAL A 87 -4.18 -8.92 16.89
CA VAL A 87 -3.03 -8.76 15.99
C VAL A 87 -2.72 -10.05 15.21
N ALA A 88 -2.72 -11.20 15.88
CA ALA A 88 -2.44 -12.48 15.22
C ALA A 88 -3.45 -12.80 14.09
N GLN A 89 -4.74 -12.53 14.31
CA GLN A 89 -5.78 -12.76 13.30
C GLN A 89 -5.67 -11.75 12.15
N LEU A 90 -5.33 -10.50 12.45
CA LEU A 90 -5.09 -9.49 11.43
C LEU A 90 -3.91 -9.89 10.52
N LEU A 91 -2.80 -10.33 11.11
CA LEU A 91 -1.63 -10.78 10.34
C LEU A 91 -1.94 -12.04 9.52
N GLU A 92 -2.77 -12.94 10.02
CA GLU A 92 -3.23 -14.11 9.27
C GLU A 92 -4.06 -13.70 8.04
N ILE A 93 -5.00 -12.75 8.19
CA ILE A 93 -5.84 -12.25 7.09
C ILE A 93 -4.98 -11.64 5.98
N PHE A 94 -3.96 -10.87 6.35
CA PHE A 94 -3.13 -10.10 5.41
C PHE A 94 -1.83 -10.81 4.99
N ALA A 95 -1.60 -12.05 5.42
CA ALA A 95 -0.32 -12.74 5.22
C ALA A 95 0.08 -12.78 3.73
N THR A 96 -0.84 -13.17 2.85
CA THR A 96 -0.59 -13.23 1.41
C THR A 96 -0.38 -11.85 0.80
N ASP A 97 -1.15 -10.84 1.22
CA ASP A 97 -0.98 -9.46 0.72
C ASP A 97 0.38 -8.87 1.13
N LEU A 98 0.81 -9.09 2.37
CA LEU A 98 2.12 -8.66 2.87
C LEU A 98 3.25 -9.30 2.07
N GLU A 99 3.15 -10.60 1.80
CA GLU A 99 4.14 -11.33 1.00
C GLU A 99 4.19 -10.82 -0.44
N LEU A 100 3.04 -10.71 -1.12
CA LEU A 100 2.97 -10.26 -2.51
C LEU A 100 3.41 -8.80 -2.67
N ASN A 101 3.01 -7.92 -1.75
CA ASN A 101 3.42 -6.51 -1.80
C ASN A 101 4.92 -6.36 -1.53
N ALA A 102 5.49 -7.13 -0.61
CA ALA A 102 6.93 -7.12 -0.38
C ALA A 102 7.72 -7.58 -1.61
N GLN A 103 7.28 -8.65 -2.27
CA GLN A 103 7.88 -9.12 -3.53
C GLN A 103 7.76 -8.07 -4.65
N GLY A 104 6.58 -7.47 -4.81
CA GLY A 104 6.34 -6.44 -5.83
C GLY A 104 7.22 -5.21 -5.65
N LEU A 105 7.41 -4.77 -4.41
CA LEU A 105 8.31 -3.66 -4.08
C LEU A 105 9.79 -4.01 -4.29
N ASP A 106 10.19 -5.24 -3.96
CA ASP A 106 11.56 -5.73 -4.18
C ASP A 106 11.92 -5.71 -5.68
N VAL A 107 11.02 -6.24 -6.51
CA VAL A 107 11.16 -6.22 -7.98
C VAL A 107 11.13 -4.80 -8.53
N TRP A 108 10.30 -3.92 -7.97
CA TRP A 108 10.28 -2.51 -8.37
C TRP A 108 11.62 -1.82 -8.10
N LEU A 109 12.27 -2.07 -6.96
CA LEU A 109 13.60 -1.51 -6.67
C LEU A 109 14.66 -1.98 -7.67
N ASP A 110 14.59 -3.24 -8.11
CA ASP A 110 15.50 -3.76 -9.13
C ASP A 110 15.31 -3.02 -10.47
N SER A 111 14.07 -2.70 -10.85
CA SER A 111 13.78 -1.92 -12.08
C SER A 111 14.28 -0.47 -12.06
N LEU A 112 14.70 0.06 -10.90
CA LEU A 112 15.29 1.40 -10.77
C LEU A 112 16.82 1.40 -10.95
N SER A 113 17.44 0.22 -10.98
CA SER A 113 18.91 0.07 -11.05
C SER A 113 19.42 -0.21 -12.47
N ASP A 114 18.51 -0.22 -13.45
CA ASP A 114 18.77 -0.22 -14.90
C ASP A 114 18.86 1.21 -15.45
#